data_AF-A0A2J8TR73-F1
#
_entry.id   AF-A0A2J8TR73-F1
#
_cell.length_a   1.000
_cell.length_b   1.000
_cell.length_c   1.000
_cell.angle_alpha   90.00
_cell.angle_beta   90.00
_cell.angle_gamma   90.00
#
_symmetry.space_group_name_H-M   'P 1'
#
loop_
_entity.id
_entity.type
_entity.pdbx_description
1 polymer ?
#
loop_
_entity_poly.entity_id
_entity_poly.type
_entity_poly.pdbx_seq_one_letter_code
_entity_poly.pdbx_strand_id
1 'polypeptide(L)'
;VTTPELLSPVFEELSPVLEAVLAQGHPGVVIALVGACRRVGAYQAKVLQLLLEAFHCAEPSSRQVACVPLFATLMAYEVYYGLMEEEGAVPAEHQG
;
A
#
# COMPACT_ATOMS: atom_id res chain seq x y z
N VAL A 1 4.80 -21.86 15.03
CA VAL A 1 4.66 -20.57 15.76
C VAL A 1 5.61 -19.58 15.13
N THR A 2 5.15 -18.39 14.73
CA THR A 2 6.04 -17.29 14.29
C THR A 2 6.51 -16.54 15.54
N THR A 3 7.82 -16.33 15.72
CA THR A 3 8.39 -15.55 16.83
C THR A 3 9.00 -14.25 16.29
N PRO A 4 9.30 -13.23 17.14
CA PRO A 4 9.98 -12.01 16.71
C PRO A 4 11.29 -12.26 15.98
N GLU A 5 12.10 -13.22 16.45
CA GLU A 5 13.42 -13.54 15.92
C GLU A 5 13.33 -14.14 14.50
N LEU A 6 12.28 -14.90 14.22
CA LEU A 6 12.01 -15.45 12.89
C LEU A 6 11.39 -14.40 11.95
N LEU A 7 10.71 -13.38 12.49
CA LEU A 7 10.10 -12.31 11.69
C LEU A 7 11.13 -11.27 11.25
N SER A 8 12.11 -10.92 12.09
CA SER A 8 13.10 -9.87 11.79
C SER A 8 13.78 -10.02 10.42
N PRO A 9 14.41 -11.17 10.07
CA PRO A 9 15.10 -11.29 8.78
C PRO A 9 14.14 -11.21 7.59
N VAL A 10 12.92 -11.76 7.72
CA VAL A 10 11.89 -11.68 6.68
C VAL A 10 11.42 -10.23 6.51
N PHE A 11 11.24 -9.51 7.61
CA PHE A 11 10.82 -8.12 7.59
C PHE A 11 11.88 -7.23 6.95
N GLU A 12 13.16 -7.41 7.31
CA GLU A 12 14.28 -6.64 6.76
C GLU A 12 14.44 -6.87 5.25
N GLU A 13 14.34 -8.11 4.78
CA GLU A 13 14.45 -8.45 3.36
C GLU A 13 13.28 -7.90 2.54
N LEU A 14 12.05 -8.00 3.06
CA LEU A 14 10.86 -7.60 2.31
C LEU A 14 10.57 -6.09 2.35
N SER A 15 10.94 -5.40 3.43
CA SER A 15 10.68 -3.95 3.60
C SER A 15 11.02 -3.10 2.37
N PRO A 16 12.23 -3.19 1.77
CA PRO A 16 12.61 -2.33 0.64
C PRO A 16 11.89 -2.67 -0.67
N VAL A 17 11.23 -3.83 -0.77
CA VAL A 17 10.61 -4.32 -2.01
C VAL A 17 9.10 -4.42 -1.93
N LEU A 18 8.47 -3.93 -0.86
CA LEU A 18 7.03 -4.04 -0.64
C LEU A 18 6.20 -3.45 -1.79
N GLU A 19 6.57 -2.28 -2.30
CA GLU A 19 5.91 -1.66 -3.44
C GLU A 19 6.05 -2.53 -4.70
N ALA A 20 7.26 -3.01 -4.99
CA ALA A 20 7.51 -3.86 -6.15
C ALA A 20 6.71 -5.19 -6.08
N VAL A 21 6.55 -5.76 -4.88
CA VAL A 21 5.73 -6.96 -4.64
C VAL A 21 4.25 -6.67 -4.93
N LEU A 22 3.74 -5.51 -4.52
CA LEU A 22 2.37 -5.10 -4.83
C LEU A 22 2.18 -4.88 -6.33
N ALA A 23 3.09 -4.13 -6.96
CA ALA A 23 3.06 -3.83 -8.39
C ALA A 23 3.13 -5.08 -9.28
N GLN A 24 3.82 -6.13 -8.83
CA GLN A 24 3.89 -7.43 -9.51
C GLN A 24 2.64 -8.31 -9.29
N GLY A 25 1.62 -7.84 -8.56
CA GLY A 25 0.41 -8.61 -8.31
C GLY A 25 0.59 -9.71 -7.27
N HIS A 26 1.48 -9.50 -6.28
CA HIS A 26 1.71 -10.44 -5.18
C HIS A 26 1.27 -9.91 -3.80
N PRO A 27 0.04 -9.36 -3.64
CA PRO A 27 -0.40 -8.75 -2.39
C PRO A 27 -0.48 -9.73 -1.21
N GLY A 28 -0.61 -11.04 -1.49
CA GLY A 28 -0.61 -12.08 -0.45
C GLY A 28 0.66 -12.11 0.40
N VAL A 29 1.81 -11.75 -0.17
CA VAL A 29 3.08 -11.64 0.56
C VAL A 29 3.01 -10.52 1.60
N VAL A 30 2.50 -9.35 1.19
CA VAL A 30 2.33 -8.18 2.07
C VAL A 30 1.31 -8.47 3.17
N ILE A 31 0.17 -9.06 2.82
CA ILE A 31 -0.87 -9.47 3.78
C ILE A 31 -0.29 -10.44 4.83
N ALA A 32 0.50 -11.43 4.39
CA ALA A 32 1.14 -12.39 5.28
C ALA A 32 2.14 -11.72 6.22
N LEU A 33 2.97 -10.79 5.72
CA LEU A 33 3.93 -10.03 6.50
C LEU A 33 3.23 -9.16 7.57
N VAL A 34 2.25 -8.36 7.17
CA VAL A 34 1.44 -7.53 8.08
C VAL A 34 0.74 -8.39 9.13
N GLY A 35 0.17 -9.53 8.70
CA GLY A 35 -0.43 -10.50 9.59
C GLY A 35 0.57 -11.07 10.61
N ALA A 36 1.81 -11.32 10.21
CA ALA A 36 2.87 -11.76 11.11
C ALA A 36 3.26 -10.67 12.11
N CYS A 37 3.44 -9.42 11.67
CA CYS A 37 3.68 -8.26 12.55
C CYS A 37 2.60 -8.14 13.63
N ARG A 38 1.32 -8.29 13.24
CA ARG A 38 0.19 -8.26 14.19
C ARG A 38 0.21 -9.42 15.18
N ARG A 39 0.41 -10.66 14.71
CA ARG A 39 0.41 -11.87 15.56
C ARG A 39 1.54 -11.85 16.58
N VAL A 40 2.71 -11.36 16.18
CA VAL A 40 3.92 -11.33 17.01
C VAL A 40 3.95 -10.10 17.93
N GLY A 41 3.20 -9.04 17.59
CA GLY A 41 3.23 -7.79 18.35
C GLY A 41 4.48 -6.93 18.06
N ALA A 42 5.09 -7.09 16.88
CA ALA A 42 6.31 -6.39 16.49
C ALA A 42 6.12 -5.66 15.14
N TYR A 43 6.90 -4.60 14.90
CA TYR A 43 6.96 -3.84 13.64
C TYR A 43 5.64 -3.21 13.14
N GLN A 44 4.60 -3.12 13.98
CA GLN A 44 3.28 -2.62 13.56
C GLN A 44 3.32 -1.18 12.99
N ALA A 45 3.99 -0.27 13.71
CA ALA A 45 4.14 1.11 13.23
C ALA A 45 4.99 1.17 11.95
N LYS A 46 6.07 0.37 11.89
CA LYS A 46 6.98 0.35 10.75
C LYS A 46 6.33 -0.24 9.50
N VAL A 47 5.53 -1.31 9.63
CA VAL A 47 4.82 -1.90 8.49
C VAL A 47 3.71 -0.98 7.98
N LEU A 48 3.03 -0.25 8.88
CA LEU A 48 2.06 0.76 8.46
C LEU A 48 2.73 1.90 7.68
N GLN A 49 3.86 2.40 8.18
CA GLN A 49 4.65 3.43 7.49
C GLN A 49 5.08 2.97 6.09
N LEU A 50 5.62 1.75 5.97
CA LEU A 50 6.02 1.18 4.68
C LEU A 50 4.84 1.00 3.73
N LEU A 51 3.65 0.65 4.23
CA LEU A 51 2.44 0.61 3.42
C LEU A 51 2.05 2.00 2.92
N LEU A 52 2.08 3.02 3.79
CA LEU A 52 1.78 4.39 3.36
C LEU A 52 2.78 4.87 2.29
N GLU A 53 4.05 4.50 2.43
CA GLU A 53 5.09 4.79 1.44
C GLU A 53 4.83 4.06 0.11
N ALA A 54 4.61 2.74 0.12
CA ALA A 54 4.34 1.94 -1.07
C ALA A 54 3.06 2.36 -1.83
N PHE A 55 2.11 2.97 -1.14
CA PHE A 55 0.89 3.51 -1.73
C PHE A 55 0.97 5.02 -2.04
N HIS A 56 2.16 5.63 -1.89
CA HIS A 56 2.45 7.04 -2.13
C HIS A 56 1.55 8.03 -1.34
N CYS A 57 1.12 7.63 -0.15
CA CYS A 57 0.28 8.44 0.74
C CYS A 57 0.92 8.72 2.12
N ALA A 58 2.20 8.42 2.31
CA ALA A 58 2.93 8.77 3.54
C ALA A 58 3.10 10.28 3.70
N GLU A 59 3.50 10.97 2.63
CA GLU A 59 3.72 12.42 2.62
C GLU A 59 3.07 13.09 1.40
N PRO A 60 2.56 14.33 1.54
CA PRO A 60 2.35 15.04 2.82
C PRO A 60 1.34 14.30 3.71
N SER A 61 1.37 14.52 5.03
CA SER A 61 0.48 13.82 5.98
C SER A 61 -1.02 13.93 5.64
N SER A 62 -1.42 14.98 4.90
CA SER A 62 -2.79 15.13 4.38
C SER A 62 -3.21 14.00 3.43
N ARG A 63 -2.27 13.29 2.78
CA ARG A 63 -2.58 12.13 1.94
C ARG A 63 -2.93 10.89 2.75
N GLN A 64 -2.52 10.79 4.01
CA GLN A 64 -2.72 9.57 4.81
C GLN A 64 -4.20 9.22 5.00
N VAL A 65 -5.10 10.20 4.96
CA VAL A 65 -6.56 9.95 5.02
C VAL A 65 -7.08 9.16 3.82
N ALA A 66 -6.34 9.15 2.70
CA ALA A 66 -6.65 8.36 1.52
C ALA A 66 -6.16 6.91 1.62
N CYS A 67 -5.45 6.49 2.68
CA CYS A 67 -4.90 5.13 2.73
C CYS A 67 -5.97 4.02 2.61
N VAL A 68 -7.19 4.26 3.11
CA VAL A 68 -8.29 3.30 3.05
C VAL A 68 -8.69 2.94 1.60
N PRO A 69 -9.09 3.90 0.73
CA PRO A 69 -9.41 3.57 -0.66
C PRO A 69 -8.21 3.03 -1.44
N LEU A 70 -6.99 3.50 -1.17
CA LEU A 70 -5.79 3.01 -1.83
C LEU A 70 -5.51 1.53 -1.50
N PHE A 71 -5.58 1.15 -0.23
CA PHE A 71 -5.42 -0.24 0.19
C PHE A 71 -6.55 -1.14 -0.33
N ALA A 72 -7.78 -0.63 -0.38
CA ALA A 72 -8.93 -1.40 -0.86
C ALA A 72 -8.86 -1.70 -2.37
N THR A 73 -8.32 -0.77 -3.15
CA THR A 73 -8.18 -0.90 -4.61
C THR A 73 -6.83 -1.48 -5.04
N LEU A 74 -5.85 -1.56 -4.12
CA LEU A 74 -4.46 -1.90 -4.40
C LEU A 74 -3.83 -0.94 -5.43
N MET A 75 -4.17 0.34 -5.37
CA MET A 75 -3.68 1.38 -6.29
C MET A 75 -2.92 2.46 -5.52
N ALA A 76 -1.78 2.91 -6.06
CA ALA A 76 -1.05 4.05 -5.52
C ALA A 76 -1.84 5.37 -5.69
N TYR A 77 -1.54 6.36 -4.84
CA TYR A 77 -2.26 7.63 -4.76
C TYR A 77 -2.49 8.29 -6.13
N GLU A 78 -1.44 8.43 -6.93
CA GLU A 78 -1.48 9.10 -8.23
C GLU A 78 -2.36 8.34 -9.24
N VAL A 79 -2.36 7.00 -9.19
CA VAL A 79 -3.17 6.19 -10.10
C VAL A 79 -4.65 6.27 -9.72
N TYR A 80 -4.97 6.14 -8.43
CA TYR A 80 -6.35 6.18 -7.95
C TYR A 80 -7.01 7.54 -8.24
N TYR A 81 -6.36 8.64 -7.88
CA TYR A 81 -6.92 9.97 -8.08
C TYR A 81 -6.83 10.45 -9.53
N GLY A 82 -5.82 10.01 -10.30
CA GLY A 82 -5.77 10.27 -11.74
C GLY A 82 -6.99 9.70 -12.48
N LEU A 83 -7.40 8.47 -12.14
CA LEU A 83 -8.61 7.87 -12.72
C LEU A 83 -9.90 8.60 -12.31
N MET A 84 -9.99 9.07 -11.05
CA MET A 84 -11.16 9.83 -10.61
C MET A 84 -11.30 11.18 -11.34
N GLU A 85 -10.18 11.83 -11.66
CA GLU A 85 -10.17 13.05 -12.46
C GLU A 85 -10.61 12.79 -13.90
N GLU A 86 -10.16 11.67 -14.50
CA GLU A 86 -10.58 11.24 -15.84
C GLU A 86 -12.07 10.86 -15.89
N GLU A 87 -12.60 10.14 -14.90
CA GLU A 87 -14.02 9.79 -14.80
C GLU A 87 -14.92 11.01 -14.57
N GLY A 88 -14.38 12.07 -13.94
CA GLY A 88 -15.06 13.35 -13.75
C GLY A 88 -15.03 14.26 -14.98
N ALA A 89 -14.20 13.97 -15.99
CA ALA A 89 -14.13 14.72 -17.22
C ALA A 89 -15.29 14.31 -18.16
N VAL A 90 -16.17 15.26 -18.49
CA VAL A 90 -17.25 15.04 -19.45
C VAL A 90 -16.64 14.66 -20.80
N PRO A 91 -17.03 13.54 -21.44
CA PRO A 91 -16.54 13.20 -22.77
C PRO A 91 -16.87 14.33 -23.74
N ALA A 92 -15.85 14.95 -24.33
CA ALA A 92 -16.01 15.94 -25.39
C ALA A 92 -16.34 15.24 -26.71
N GLU A 93 -17.44 14.50 -26.76
CA GLU A 93 -17.91 13.85 -27.98
C GLU A 93 -19.39 14.19 -28.22
N HIS A 94 -19.66 14.69 -29.43
CA HIS A 94 -20.92 15.26 -29.97
C HIS A 94 -21.07 16.79 -29.85
N GLN A 95 -20.15 17.52 -30.49
CA GLN A 95 -20.56 18.72 -31.24
C GLN A 95 -20.65 18.32 -32.72
N GLY A 96 -21.78 17.71 -33.07
CA GLY A 96 -22.24 17.56 -34.45
C GLY A 96 -23.17 18.68 -34.83
#